data_AF-A0A090XG23-F1
#
_entry.id   AF-A0A090XG23-F1
#
_cell.length_a   1.000
_cell.length_b   1.000
_cell.length_c   1.000
_cell.angle_alpha   90.00
_cell.angle_beta   90.00
_cell.angle_gamma   90.00
#
_symmetry.space_group_name_H-M   'P 1'
#
loop_
_entity.id
_entity.type
_entity.pdbx_description
1 polymer ?
#
loop_
_entity_poly.entity_id
_entity_poly.type
_entity_poly.pdbx_seq_one_letter_code
_entity_poly.pdbx_strand_id
1 'polypeptide(L)'
;MASPGEISSAARKVHTKAMDLKNAERRFSSTLGGIDTWWKGQAGKAFAEDYNQQAKRAMERLCAEMENMKSALDRLSSEIRNADEERRRKELLERQRKAAR
;
A
#
# COMPACT_ATOMS: atom_id res chain seq x y z
N MET A 1 -5.56 20.92 -6.17
CA MET A 1 -4.51 19.94 -5.80
C MET A 1 -4.98 19.19 -4.58
N ALA A 2 -4.75 17.88 -4.49
CA ALA A 2 -5.04 17.13 -3.28
C ALA A 2 -4.15 17.62 -2.14
N SER A 3 -4.73 17.79 -0.95
CA SER A 3 -4.01 18.16 0.26
C SER A 3 -3.12 17.01 0.75
N PRO A 4 -2.03 17.30 1.49
CA PRO A 4 -1.23 16.27 2.14
C PRO A 4 -2.08 15.30 2.98
N GLY A 5 -3.13 15.81 3.64
CA GLY A 5 -4.07 15.00 4.43
C GLY A 5 -4.87 14.00 3.59
N GLU A 6 -5.35 14.42 2.41
CA GLU A 6 -6.06 13.52 1.47
C GLU A 6 -5.13 12.43 0.92
N ILE A 7 -3.87 12.78 0.62
CA ILE A 7 -2.87 11.84 0.12
C ILE A 7 -2.49 10.82 1.19
N SER A 8 -2.25 11.26 2.43
CA SER A 8 -2.00 10.35 3.55
C SER A 8 -3.22 9.46 3.87
N SER A 9 -4.44 9.96 3.69
CA SER A 9 -5.65 9.16 3.81
C SER A 9 -5.71 8.07 2.73
N ALA A 10 -5.35 8.40 1.48
CA ALA A 10 -5.24 7.43 0.40
C ALA A 10 -4.16 6.37 0.69
N ALA A 11 -2.99 6.78 1.18
CA ALA A 11 -1.90 5.86 1.56
C ALA A 11 -2.36 4.85 2.63
N ARG A 12 -3.10 5.32 3.66
CA ARG A 12 -3.69 4.45 4.68
C ARG A 12 -4.68 3.46 4.09
N LYS A 13 -5.56 3.90 3.18
CA LYS A 13 -6.52 3.00 2.50
C LYS A 13 -5.82 1.90 1.72
N VAL A 14 -4.77 2.25 0.98
CA VAL A 14 -3.93 1.27 0.24
C VAL A 14 -3.32 0.27 1.21
N HIS A 15 -2.74 0.73 2.31
CA HIS A 15 -2.16 -0.15 3.32
C HIS A 15 -3.18 -1.08 3.97
N THR A 16 -4.36 -0.58 4.34
CA THR A 16 -5.45 -1.42 4.88
C THR A 16 -5.84 -2.52 3.89
N LYS A 17 -6.00 -2.18 2.61
CA LYS A 17 -6.33 -3.16 1.57
C LYS A 17 -5.22 -4.19 1.34
N ALA A 18 -3.95 -3.79 1.46
CA ALA A 18 -2.83 -4.72 1.38
C ALA A 18 -2.84 -5.72 2.56
N MET A 19 -3.15 -5.24 3.77
CA MET A 19 -3.30 -6.10 4.94
C MET A 19 -4.50 -7.04 4.82
N ASP A 20 -5.62 -6.56 4.30
CA ASP A 20 -6.80 -7.39 4.03
C ASP A 20 -6.47 -8.54 3.07
N LEU A 21 -5.80 -8.22 1.96
CA LEU A 21 -5.36 -9.22 0.97
C LEU A 21 -4.40 -10.23 1.58
N LYS A 22 -3.41 -9.78 2.35
CA LYS A 22 -2.44 -10.65 3.03
C LYS A 22 -3.12 -11.58 4.04
N ASN A 23 -4.12 -11.08 4.75
CA ASN A 23 -4.90 -11.88 5.70
C ASN A 23 -5.77 -12.91 4.98
N ALA A 24 -6.38 -12.55 3.85
CA ALA A 24 -7.15 -13.47 3.01
C ALA A 24 -6.26 -14.59 2.43
N GLU A 25 -5.07 -14.25 1.92
CA GLU A 25 -4.08 -15.21 1.43
C GLU A 25 -3.68 -16.19 2.53
N ARG A 26 -3.34 -15.68 3.73
CA ARG A 26 -2.96 -16.53 4.86
C ARG A 26 -4.07 -17.52 5.23
N ARG A 27 -5.33 -17.06 5.27
CA ARG A 27 -6.50 -17.93 5.55
C ARG A 27 -6.63 -19.01 4.48
N PHE A 28 -6.55 -18.61 3.21
CA PHE A 28 -6.67 -19.55 2.09
C PHE A 28 -5.53 -20.57 2.07
N SER A 29 -4.29 -20.14 2.29
CA SER A 29 -3.12 -21.03 2.40
C SER A 29 -3.27 -22.02 3.55
N SER A 30 -3.83 -21.59 4.69
CA SER A 30 -4.14 -22.49 5.80
C SER A 30 -5.19 -23.54 5.42
N THR A 31 -6.25 -23.15 4.68
CA THR A 31 -7.27 -24.10 4.20
C THR A 31 -6.68 -25.08 3.19
N LEU A 32 -5.81 -24.60 2.31
CA LEU A 32 -5.09 -25.43 1.34
C LEU A 32 -4.15 -26.44 1.99
N GLY A 33 -3.53 -26.09 3.12
CA GLY A 33 -2.67 -27.01 3.87
C GLY A 33 -3.38 -28.28 4.36
N GLY A 34 -4.72 -28.26 4.44
CA GLY A 34 -5.53 -29.43 4.77
C GLY A 34 -6.32 -30.00 3.58
N ILE A 35 -6.02 -29.60 2.35
CA ILE A 35 -6.79 -30.04 1.16
C ILE A 35 -6.73 -31.55 0.95
N ASP A 36 -5.65 -32.20 1.36
CA ASP A 36 -5.43 -33.64 1.26
C ASP A 36 -6.39 -34.46 2.15
N THR A 37 -6.97 -33.84 3.19
CA THR A 37 -7.91 -34.50 4.10
C THR A 37 -9.28 -34.74 3.47
N TRP A 38 -9.74 -33.87 2.57
CA TRP A 38 -11.08 -33.92 1.96
C TRP A 38 -11.07 -33.99 0.43
N TRP A 39 -9.95 -33.66 -0.22
CA TRP A 39 -9.76 -33.79 -1.66
C TRP A 39 -8.52 -34.63 -1.98
N LYS A 40 -8.71 -35.94 -1.91
CA LYS A 40 -7.65 -36.93 -2.15
C LYS A 40 -7.34 -37.09 -3.64
N GLY A 41 -6.11 -37.48 -3.93
CA GLY A 41 -5.66 -37.87 -5.28
C GLY A 41 -4.93 -36.77 -6.03
N GLN A 42 -4.71 -37.03 -7.32
CA GLN A 42 -3.84 -36.22 -8.18
C GLN A 42 -4.42 -34.82 -8.47
N ALA A 43 -5.75 -34.68 -8.48
CA ALA A 43 -6.43 -33.40 -8.67
C ALA A 43 -6.15 -32.40 -7.53
N GLY A 44 -6.24 -32.84 -6.26
CA GLY A 44 -5.94 -31.99 -5.11
C GLY A 44 -4.48 -31.54 -5.07
N LYS A 45 -3.55 -32.44 -5.45
CA LYS A 45 -2.12 -32.11 -5.60
C LYS A 45 -1.87 -31.09 -6.70
N ALA A 46 -2.45 -31.29 -7.89
CA ALA A 46 -2.31 -30.37 -9.02
C ALA A 46 -2.87 -28.98 -8.69
N PHE A 47 -4.02 -28.91 -7.99
CA PHE A 47 -4.59 -27.64 -7.54
C PHE A 47 -3.69 -26.93 -6.52
N ALA A 48 -3.19 -27.64 -5.50
CA ALA A 48 -2.29 -27.06 -4.51
C ALA A 48 -0.98 -26.56 -5.14
N GLU A 49 -0.46 -27.29 -6.13
CA GLU A 49 0.72 -26.90 -6.87
C GLU A 49 0.49 -25.63 -7.71
N ASP A 50 -0.61 -25.58 -8.48
CA ASP A 50 -0.97 -24.43 -9.29
C ASP A 50 -1.18 -23.16 -8.43
N TYR A 51 -1.87 -23.29 -7.29
CA TYR A 51 -2.01 -22.19 -6.35
C TYR A 51 -0.65 -21.66 -5.87
N ASN A 52 0.23 -22.56 -5.43
CA ASN A 52 1.52 -22.17 -4.88
C ASN A 52 2.44 -21.53 -5.93
N GLN A 53 2.36 -21.97 -7.19
CA GLN A 53 3.20 -21.48 -8.27
C GLN A 53 2.67 -20.18 -8.89
N GLN A 54 1.35 -20.05 -9.03
CA GLN A 54 0.76 -18.92 -9.74
C GLN A 54 0.07 -17.94 -8.80
N ALA A 55 -1.04 -18.36 -8.19
CA ALA A 55 -1.93 -17.47 -7.45
C ALA A 55 -1.22 -16.82 -6.26
N LYS A 56 -0.50 -17.61 -5.46
CA LYS A 56 0.26 -17.11 -4.31
C LYS A 56 1.30 -16.06 -4.72
N ARG A 57 2.08 -16.35 -5.76
CA ARG A 57 3.10 -15.42 -6.27
C ARG A 57 2.49 -14.13 -6.81
N ALA A 58 1.34 -14.21 -7.48
CA ALA A 58 0.62 -13.04 -7.96
C ALA A 58 0.12 -12.17 -6.80
N MET A 59 -0.41 -12.78 -5.73
CA MET A 59 -0.84 -12.07 -4.52
C MET A 59 0.34 -11.41 -3.79
N GLU A 60 1.48 -12.09 -3.69
CA GLU A 60 2.71 -11.54 -3.10
C GLU A 60 3.21 -10.31 -3.87
N ARG A 61 3.21 -10.37 -5.22
CA ARG A 61 3.55 -9.23 -6.07
C ARG A 61 2.59 -8.06 -5.87
N LEU A 62 1.29 -8.33 -5.87
CA LEU A 62 0.28 -7.29 -5.66
C LEU A 62 0.45 -6.62 -4.28
N CYS A 63 0.72 -7.39 -3.23
CA CYS A 63 1.01 -6.83 -1.90
C CYS A 63 2.25 -5.92 -1.91
N ALA A 64 3.32 -6.33 -2.62
CA ALA A 64 4.52 -5.53 -2.76
C ALA A 64 4.27 -4.22 -3.53
N GLU A 65 3.49 -4.28 -4.61
CA GLU A 65 3.09 -3.09 -5.38
C GLU A 65 2.26 -2.12 -4.54
N MET A 66 1.35 -2.63 -3.70
CA MET A 66 0.55 -1.80 -2.80
C MET A 66 1.40 -1.10 -1.73
N GLU A 67 2.39 -1.78 -1.15
CA GLU A 67 3.32 -1.15 -0.20
C GLU A 67 4.24 -0.12 -0.88
N ASN A 68 4.66 -0.37 -2.12
CA ASN A 68 5.38 0.61 -2.92
C ASN A 68 4.51 1.86 -3.20
N MET A 69 3.24 1.66 -3.57
CA MET A 69 2.30 2.75 -3.81
C MET A 69 2.06 3.59 -2.54
N LYS A 70 1.89 2.93 -1.39
CA LYS A 70 1.79 3.62 -0.10
C LYS A 70 3.02 4.47 0.18
N SER A 71 4.22 3.92 -0.01
CA SER A 71 5.49 4.63 0.20
C SER A 71 5.62 5.84 -0.73
N ALA A 72 5.20 5.72 -1.99
CA ALA A 72 5.18 6.81 -2.94
C ALA A 72 4.18 7.92 -2.53
N LEU A 73 3.00 7.55 -2.02
CA LEU A 73 2.01 8.51 -1.53
C LEU A 73 2.48 9.24 -0.26
N ASP A 74 3.10 8.53 0.68
CA ASP A 74 3.66 9.14 1.90
C ASP A 74 4.78 10.13 1.56
N ARG A 75 5.61 9.79 0.56
CA ARG A 75 6.63 10.69 0.03
C ARG A 75 5.99 11.93 -0.62
N LEU A 76 5.00 11.75 -1.49
CA LEU A 76 4.31 12.85 -2.16
C LEU A 76 3.64 13.80 -1.15
N SER A 77 2.99 13.25 -0.12
CA SER A 77 2.38 14.04 0.95
C SER A 77 3.42 14.90 1.67
N SER A 78 4.58 14.33 1.96
CA SER A 78 5.70 15.03 2.60
C SER A 78 6.28 16.14 1.71
N GLU A 79 6.47 15.86 0.42
CA GLU A 79 6.97 16.82 -0.56
C GLU A 79 6.03 18.03 -0.70
N ILE A 80 4.70 17.80 -0.76
CA ILE A 80 3.71 18.87 -0.83
C ILE A 80 3.72 19.71 0.44
N ARG A 81 3.75 19.08 1.63
CA ARG A 81 3.83 19.81 2.90
C ARG A 81 5.06 20.71 2.96
N ASN A 82 6.22 20.19 2.57
CA ASN A 82 7.47 20.96 2.57
C ASN A 82 7.41 22.13 1.59
N ALA A 83 6.82 21.93 0.40
CA ALA A 83 6.64 22.99 -0.58
C ALA A 83 5.67 24.08 -0.08
N ASP A 84 4.62 23.72 0.65
CA ASP A 84 3.69 24.66 1.28
C ASP A 84 4.36 25.45 2.42
N GLU A 85 5.14 24.79 3.27
CA GLU A 85 5.89 25.44 4.35
C GLU A 85 6.92 26.44 3.80
N GLU A 86 7.66 26.06 2.75
CA GLU A 86 8.65 26.94 2.12
C GLU A 86 7.99 28.17 1.47
N ARG A 87 6.84 27.99 0.81
CA ARG A 87 6.04 29.11 0.28
C ARG A 87 5.61 30.07 1.40
N ARG A 88 5.03 29.54 2.48
CA ARG A 88 4.59 30.36 3.62
C ARG A 88 5.75 31.11 4.28
N ARG A 89 6.91 30.47 4.40
CA ARG A 89 8.11 31.10 4.97
C ARG A 89 8.60 32.26 4.11
N LYS A 90 8.65 32.10 2.78
CA LYS A 90 9.02 33.18 1.85
C LYS A 90 8.04 34.35 1.91
N GLU A 91 6.74 34.07 1.91
CA GLU A 91 5.70 35.10 2.02
C GLU A 91 5.80 35.88 3.33
N LEU A 92 6.07 35.21 4.45
CA LEU A 92 6.27 35.86 5.74
C LEU A 92 7.50 36.79 5.73
N LEU A 93 8.62 36.32 5.19
CA LEU A 93 9.85 37.11 5.06
C LEU A 93 9.65 38.33 4.16
N GLU A 94 8.93 38.18 3.04
CA GLU A 94 8.58 39.32 2.18
C GLU A 94 7.67 40.32 2.88
N ARG A 95 6.67 39.86 3.64
CA ARG A 95 5.80 40.74 4.42
C ARG A 95 6.58 41.52 5.49
N GLN A 96 7.49 40.85 6.21
CA GLN A 96 8.36 41.51 7.18
C GLN A 96 9.29 42.54 6.50
N ARG A 97 9.86 42.21 5.34
CA ARG A 97 10.68 43.14 4.55
C ARG A 97 9.90 44.36 4.07
N LYS A 98 8.63 44.18 3.66
CA LYS A 98 7.77 45.29 3.22
C LYS A 98 7.30 46.15 4.39
N ALA A 99 7.08 45.57 5.57
CA ALA A 99 6.67 46.31 6.77
C ALA A 99 7.82 47.07 7.46
N ALA A 100 9.08 46.70 7.17
CA ALA A 100 10.27 47.35 7.69
C ALA A 100 10.84 48.45 6.76
N ARG A 101 10.15 48.75 5.65
CA ARG A 101 10.43 49.88 4.75
C ARG A 101 9.36 50.94 4.92
#